data_AF-A0A268TQM2-F1
#
_entry.id   AF-A0A268TQM2-F1
#
_cell.length_a   1.000
_cell.length_b   1.000
_cell.length_c   1.000
_cell.angle_alpha   90.00
_cell.angle_beta   90.00
_cell.angle_gamma   90.00
#
_symmetry.space_group_name_H-M   'P 1'
#
loop_
_entity.id
_entity.type
_entity.pdbx_description
1 polymer ?
#
loop_
_entity_poly.entity_id
_entity_poly.type
_entity_poly.pdbx_seq_one_letter_code
_entity_poly.pdbx_strand_id
1 'polypeptide(L)'
;MDPKISIASLGGTISMTPSQKAQGITPKLSAEDLINVLPDIKGLAQIEAKSLFSLPSGYLSFEMLIEALQWAKEQVKQGASGVIFTQGTDTLEESAFLCDLFWDLPEPLIITGAMRAPEEIGADGLRNLRSAILCALSPHSAHRGVMVVMNDTIHLARWARKSHSLMVDSFCSDGKSYGVIAEGKVVYFYPPPPKMVLPFPYDLNKKVFLWEQVLDGDVGILEWVERDCDGLVISGFGAGHISLRASDLLDKVIQKIPVIVCTRTTDGPTAYHTYGYKGAEIDLIARGVCMGGYLSARKARILLWAILGNGLGKDSFKQYLQTLTIGS
;
A
#
# COMPACT_ATOMS: atom_id res chain seq x y z
N MET A 1 -16.38 29.05 -1.43
CA MET A 1 -16.52 27.98 -2.44
C MET A 1 -16.41 26.68 -1.70
N ASP A 2 -17.24 25.70 -2.06
CA ASP A 2 -17.16 24.37 -1.47
C ASP A 2 -15.80 23.73 -1.83
N PRO A 3 -15.17 22.97 -0.92
CA PRO A 3 -13.91 22.30 -1.21
C PRO A 3 -14.07 21.33 -2.38
N LYS A 4 -13.08 21.28 -3.27
CA LYS A 4 -13.05 20.36 -4.41
C LYS A 4 -12.45 19.03 -3.99
N ILE A 5 -13.12 17.93 -4.30
CA ILE A 5 -12.60 16.56 -4.13
C ILE A 5 -12.52 15.89 -5.50
N SER A 6 -11.34 15.40 -5.86
CA SER A 6 -11.15 14.66 -7.11
C SER A 6 -11.12 13.16 -6.83
N ILE A 7 -11.95 12.40 -7.54
CA ILE A 7 -12.08 10.95 -7.40
C ILE A 7 -11.65 10.30 -8.70
N ALA A 8 -10.72 9.34 -8.63
CA ALA A 8 -10.35 8.51 -9.77
C ALA A 8 -10.66 7.04 -9.51
N SER A 9 -11.27 6.38 -10.51
CA SER A 9 -11.31 4.92 -10.53
C SER A 9 -10.08 4.36 -11.22
N LEU A 10 -9.43 3.39 -10.55
CA LEU A 10 -8.42 2.52 -11.12
C LEU A 10 -9.02 1.16 -11.54
N GLY A 11 -10.32 0.98 -11.33
CA GLY A 11 -11.08 -0.25 -11.44
C GLY A 11 -11.73 -0.66 -10.12
N GLY A 12 -12.19 -1.91 -10.06
CA GLY A 12 -12.86 -2.46 -8.87
C GLY A 12 -14.36 -2.17 -8.79
N THR A 13 -15.00 -2.90 -7.86
CA THR A 13 -16.45 -3.10 -7.74
C THR A 13 -17.25 -1.83 -7.45
N ILE A 14 -16.68 -0.82 -6.78
CA ILE A 14 -17.36 0.47 -6.55
C ILE A 14 -17.72 1.16 -7.86
N SER A 15 -16.85 1.05 -8.87
CA SER A 15 -16.99 1.76 -10.14
C SER A 15 -17.80 1.01 -11.20
N MET A 16 -18.33 -0.17 -10.86
CA MET A 16 -19.04 -1.06 -11.78
C MET A 16 -20.55 -0.91 -11.57
N THR A 17 -21.22 -0.17 -12.44
CA THR A 17 -22.69 -0.19 -12.52
C THR A 17 -23.14 -1.24 -13.53
N PRO A 18 -24.24 -1.97 -13.29
CA PRO A 18 -24.79 -2.87 -14.29
C PRO A 18 -25.27 -2.08 -15.51
N SER A 19 -24.71 -2.38 -16.68
CA SER A 19 -25.26 -1.95 -17.96
C SER A 19 -26.56 -2.71 -18.22
N GLN A 20 -27.60 -2.03 -18.72
CA GLN A 20 -28.76 -2.71 -19.29
C GLN A 20 -28.31 -3.74 -20.35
N LYS A 21 -28.98 -4.90 -20.35
CA LYS A 21 -28.70 -6.12 -21.11
C LYS A 21 -27.97 -5.90 -22.45
N ALA A 22 -26.90 -6.69 -22.64
CA ALA A 22 -26.22 -7.05 -23.90
C ALA A 22 -24.88 -6.39 -24.29
N GLN A 23 -24.21 -5.59 -23.44
CA GLN A 23 -22.89 -5.00 -23.80
C GLN A 23 -21.72 -5.26 -22.84
N GLY A 24 -21.89 -6.07 -21.79
CA GLY A 24 -20.83 -6.29 -20.81
C GLY A 24 -20.59 -5.06 -19.91
N ILE A 25 -19.93 -5.29 -18.79
CA ILE A 25 -19.78 -4.30 -17.72
C ILE A 25 -18.97 -3.11 -18.22
N THR A 26 -19.59 -1.93 -18.33
CA THR A 26 -18.95 -0.68 -18.76
C THR A 26 -18.81 0.28 -17.58
N PRO A 27 -17.62 0.85 -17.29
CA PRO A 27 -17.41 1.73 -16.13
C PRO A 27 -18.00 3.11 -16.42
N LYS A 28 -19.06 3.50 -15.70
CA LYS A 28 -19.72 4.81 -15.85
C LYS A 28 -20.32 5.28 -14.53
N LEU A 29 -19.50 5.57 -13.52
CA LEU A 29 -19.96 6.46 -12.45
C LEU A 29 -19.37 7.84 -12.73
N SER A 30 -20.20 8.73 -13.27
CA SER A 30 -19.88 10.15 -13.37
C SER A 30 -19.94 10.80 -11.99
N ALA A 31 -19.39 12.02 -11.86
CA ALA A 31 -19.47 12.78 -10.61
C ALA A 31 -20.94 13.02 -10.18
N GLU A 32 -21.82 13.25 -11.15
CA GLU A 32 -23.27 13.42 -10.90
C GLU A 32 -23.90 12.15 -10.35
N ASP A 33 -23.55 10.97 -10.88
CA ASP A 33 -24.06 9.69 -10.38
C ASP A 33 -23.67 9.47 -8.92
N LEU A 34 -22.40 9.76 -8.57
CA LEU A 34 -21.91 9.65 -7.19
C LEU A 34 -22.62 10.62 -6.23
N ILE A 35 -22.86 11.86 -6.65
CA ILE A 35 -23.59 12.86 -5.85
C ILE A 35 -25.05 12.44 -5.64
N ASN A 36 -25.69 11.86 -6.66
CA ASN A 36 -27.08 11.43 -6.59
C ASN A 36 -27.28 10.26 -5.62
N VAL A 37 -26.32 9.33 -5.53
CA VAL A 37 -26.40 8.17 -4.62
C VAL A 37 -25.90 8.49 -3.20
N LEU A 38 -25.19 9.59 -2.99
CA LEU A 38 -24.73 10.08 -1.68
C LEU A 38 -25.25 11.50 -1.40
N PRO A 39 -26.57 11.66 -1.18
CA PRO A 39 -27.20 12.99 -1.08
C PRO A 39 -26.72 13.80 0.12
N ASP A 40 -26.19 13.17 1.17
CA ASP A 40 -25.65 13.84 2.34
C ASP A 40 -24.25 14.43 2.12
N ILE A 41 -23.58 14.07 1.02
CA ILE A 41 -22.35 14.73 0.53
C ILE A 41 -22.68 15.98 -0.29
N LYS A 42 -23.90 16.07 -0.84
CA LYS A 42 -24.34 17.21 -1.63
C LYS A 42 -24.30 18.49 -0.79
N GLY A 43 -23.51 19.46 -1.21
CA GLY A 43 -23.29 20.73 -0.49
C GLY A 43 -22.17 20.69 0.56
N LEU A 44 -21.47 19.56 0.73
CA LEU A 44 -20.22 19.50 1.50
C LEU A 44 -18.99 19.71 0.62
N ALA A 45 -19.07 19.35 -0.66
CA ALA A 45 -17.95 19.38 -1.59
C ALA A 45 -18.39 19.47 -3.05
N GLN A 46 -17.54 20.04 -3.88
CA GLN A 46 -17.61 19.88 -5.33
C GLN A 46 -16.84 18.60 -5.71
N ILE A 47 -17.55 17.60 -6.26
CA ILE A 47 -16.95 16.34 -6.68
C ILE A 47 -16.60 16.39 -8.16
N GLU A 48 -15.37 16.01 -8.50
CA GLU A 48 -14.97 15.66 -9.86
C GLU A 48 -14.58 14.19 -9.90
N ALA A 49 -15.10 13.44 -10.88
CA ALA A 49 -14.84 12.01 -11.02
C ALA A 49 -14.24 11.70 -12.39
N LYS A 50 -13.20 10.87 -12.43
CA LYS A 50 -12.54 10.41 -13.66
C LYS A 50 -12.28 8.90 -13.59
N SER A 51 -12.48 8.20 -14.70
CA SER A 51 -11.96 6.84 -14.84
C SER A 51 -10.57 6.92 -15.44
N LEU A 52 -9.53 6.59 -14.65
CA LEU A 52 -8.15 6.51 -15.16
C LEU A 52 -7.90 5.14 -15.77
N PHE A 53 -8.31 4.09 -15.06
CA PHE A 53 -8.22 2.71 -15.51
C PHE A 53 -9.49 1.95 -15.17
N SER A 54 -9.66 0.78 -15.78
CA SER A 54 -10.75 -0.14 -15.51
C SER A 54 -10.23 -1.57 -15.45
N LEU A 55 -9.34 -1.83 -14.49
CA LEU A 55 -8.62 -3.09 -14.39
C LEU A 55 -8.92 -3.81 -13.06
N PRO A 56 -8.91 -5.15 -13.04
CA PRO A 56 -8.76 -5.90 -11.80
C PRO A 56 -7.50 -5.45 -11.07
N SER A 57 -7.53 -5.39 -9.73
CA SER A 57 -6.43 -4.83 -8.95
C SER A 57 -5.11 -5.61 -9.11
N GLY A 58 -5.19 -6.91 -9.40
CA GLY A 58 -4.02 -7.74 -9.72
C GLY A 58 -3.35 -7.44 -11.06
N TYR A 59 -3.96 -6.61 -11.92
CA TYR A 59 -3.40 -6.20 -13.22
C TYR A 59 -2.74 -4.82 -13.16
N LEU A 60 -2.83 -4.12 -12.02
CA LEU A 60 -2.18 -2.83 -11.84
C LEU A 60 -0.66 -3.01 -11.79
N SER A 61 0.05 -2.19 -12.56
CA SER A 61 1.51 -2.11 -12.53
C SER A 61 1.99 -0.88 -11.75
N PHE A 62 3.28 -0.85 -11.41
CA PHE A 62 3.87 0.32 -10.75
C PHE A 62 3.85 1.57 -11.64
N GLU A 63 4.03 1.40 -12.94
CA GLU A 63 3.92 2.47 -13.95
C GLU A 63 2.52 3.11 -13.93
N MET A 64 1.46 2.28 -13.93
CA MET A 64 0.08 2.75 -13.88
C MET A 64 -0.22 3.51 -12.58
N LEU A 65 0.29 3.03 -11.44
CA LEU A 65 0.12 3.71 -10.16
C LEU A 65 0.88 5.04 -10.10
N ILE A 66 2.06 5.13 -10.73
CA ILE A 66 2.79 6.39 -10.87
C ILE A 66 2.00 7.37 -11.74
N GLU A 67 1.42 6.93 -12.86
CA GLU A 67 0.55 7.76 -13.71
C GLU A 67 -0.66 8.28 -12.92
N ALA A 68 -1.33 7.40 -12.16
CA ALA A 68 -2.43 7.80 -11.29
C ALA A 68 -1.99 8.83 -10.25
N LEU A 69 -0.83 8.62 -9.62
CA LEU A 69 -0.30 9.53 -8.61
C LEU A 69 0.06 10.91 -9.20
N GLN A 70 0.62 10.95 -10.41
CA GLN A 70 0.87 12.20 -11.14
C GLN A 70 -0.44 12.95 -11.41
N TRP A 71 -1.49 12.24 -11.83
CA TRP A 71 -2.83 12.83 -11.96
C TRP A 71 -3.32 13.40 -10.62
N ALA A 72 -3.18 12.66 -9.51
CA ALA A 72 -3.60 13.13 -8.19
C ALA A 72 -2.86 14.40 -7.75
N LYS A 73 -1.54 14.46 -7.94
CA LYS A 73 -0.75 15.67 -7.65
C LYS A 73 -1.20 16.87 -8.47
N GLU A 74 -1.53 16.67 -9.75
CA GLU A 74 -2.06 17.73 -10.61
C GLU A 74 -3.46 18.19 -10.16
N GLN A 75 -4.32 17.28 -9.67
CA GLN A 75 -5.63 17.66 -9.12
C GLN A 75 -5.49 18.57 -7.88
N VAL A 76 -4.56 18.25 -6.98
CA VAL A 76 -4.26 19.11 -5.82
C VAL A 76 -3.75 20.48 -6.28
N LYS A 77 -2.85 20.53 -7.27
CA LYS A 77 -2.37 21.78 -7.86
C LYS A 77 -3.50 22.62 -8.48
N GLN A 78 -4.55 21.98 -8.98
CA GLN A 78 -5.77 22.61 -9.50
C GLN A 78 -6.78 22.97 -8.40
N GLY A 79 -6.40 22.85 -7.12
CA GLY A 79 -7.21 23.27 -5.97
C GLY A 79 -8.05 22.17 -5.32
N ALA A 80 -7.83 20.89 -5.66
CA ALA A 80 -8.47 19.80 -4.93
C ALA A 80 -7.95 19.77 -3.49
N SER A 81 -8.87 19.79 -2.51
CA SER A 81 -8.57 19.71 -1.08
C SER A 81 -8.26 18.28 -0.61
N GLY A 82 -8.54 17.29 -1.46
CA GLY A 82 -8.22 15.88 -1.24
C GLY A 82 -8.51 15.06 -2.50
N VAL A 83 -7.83 13.93 -2.63
CA VAL A 83 -7.97 13.02 -3.77
C VAL A 83 -8.36 11.63 -3.29
N ILE A 84 -9.21 10.93 -4.04
CA ILE A 84 -9.66 9.58 -3.72
C ILE A 84 -9.39 8.65 -4.90
N PHE A 85 -8.79 7.50 -4.64
CA PHE A 85 -8.75 6.38 -5.57
C PHE A 85 -9.72 5.29 -5.14
N THR A 86 -10.58 4.86 -6.06
CA THR A 86 -11.34 3.61 -5.92
C THR A 86 -10.62 2.48 -6.65
N GLN A 87 -10.42 1.35 -5.97
CA GLN A 87 -9.68 0.20 -6.49
C GLN A 87 -10.32 -1.13 -6.02
N GLY A 88 -10.07 -2.23 -6.75
CA GLY A 88 -10.25 -3.59 -6.23
C GLY A 88 -9.34 -3.86 -5.03
N THR A 89 -9.74 -4.73 -4.11
CA THR A 89 -9.11 -4.81 -2.78
C THR A 89 -7.86 -5.68 -2.71
N ASP A 90 -7.58 -6.54 -3.69
CA ASP A 90 -6.54 -7.57 -3.56
C ASP A 90 -5.12 -7.01 -3.43
N THR A 91 -4.82 -5.92 -4.14
CA THR A 91 -3.50 -5.25 -4.11
C THR A 91 -3.57 -3.87 -3.50
N LEU A 92 -4.68 -3.50 -2.84
CA LEU A 92 -4.93 -2.15 -2.34
C LEU A 92 -3.87 -1.72 -1.30
N GLU A 93 -3.44 -2.64 -0.44
CA GLU A 93 -2.36 -2.39 0.53
C GLU A 93 -1.03 -2.01 -0.14
N GLU A 94 -0.73 -2.61 -1.29
CA GLU A 94 0.50 -2.40 -2.06
C GLU A 94 0.42 -1.07 -2.82
N SER A 95 -0.70 -0.81 -3.49
CA SER A 95 -0.94 0.46 -4.19
C SER A 95 -0.89 1.65 -3.25
N ALA A 96 -1.53 1.54 -2.07
CA ALA A 96 -1.51 2.59 -1.06
C ALA A 96 -0.09 2.84 -0.57
N PHE A 97 0.68 1.79 -0.30
CA PHE A 97 2.06 1.92 0.13
C PHE A 97 2.93 2.58 -0.94
N LEU A 98 2.83 2.14 -2.20
CA LEU A 98 3.56 2.76 -3.31
C LEU A 98 3.23 4.25 -3.45
N CYS A 99 1.95 4.61 -3.40
CA CYS A 99 1.54 6.00 -3.46
C CYS A 99 2.09 6.80 -2.27
N ASP A 100 2.12 6.21 -1.06
CA ASP A 100 2.65 6.87 0.13
C ASP A 100 4.13 7.21 -0.02
N LEU A 101 4.94 6.33 -0.63
CA LEU A 101 6.37 6.58 -0.85
C LEU A 101 6.64 7.85 -1.65
N PHE A 102 5.72 8.28 -2.53
CA PHE A 102 5.94 9.39 -3.46
C PHE A 102 5.01 10.59 -3.22
N TRP A 103 4.11 10.52 -2.23
CA TRP A 103 3.18 11.60 -1.90
C TRP A 103 3.79 12.64 -0.94
N ASP A 104 4.09 13.83 -1.45
CA ASP A 104 4.74 14.96 -0.76
C ASP A 104 3.78 16.08 -0.36
N LEU A 105 2.50 15.95 -0.68
CA LEU A 105 1.52 17.02 -0.50
C LEU A 105 0.83 16.93 0.88
N PRO A 106 0.44 18.08 1.47
CA PRO A 106 -0.28 18.10 2.73
C PRO A 106 -1.71 17.54 2.60
N GLU A 107 -2.34 17.66 1.42
CA GLU A 107 -3.67 17.17 1.14
C GLU A 107 -3.72 15.63 1.24
N PRO A 108 -4.81 15.06 1.79
CA PRO A 108 -4.94 13.62 1.88
C PRO A 108 -5.17 12.98 0.51
N LEU A 109 -4.47 11.88 0.26
CA LEU A 109 -4.82 10.92 -0.78
C LEU A 109 -5.42 9.67 -0.09
N ILE A 110 -6.69 9.40 -0.37
CA ILE A 110 -7.42 8.27 0.21
C ILE A 110 -7.55 7.18 -0.85
N ILE A 111 -7.22 5.93 -0.50
CA ILE A 111 -7.54 4.77 -1.33
C ILE A 111 -8.64 3.96 -0.64
N THR A 112 -9.67 3.61 -1.39
CA THR A 112 -10.80 2.82 -0.89
C THR A 112 -11.26 1.79 -1.93
N GLY A 113 -12.08 0.85 -1.50
CA GLY A 113 -12.57 -0.27 -2.31
C GLY A 113 -13.81 -0.89 -1.68
N ALA A 114 -14.28 -1.99 -2.25
CA ALA A 114 -15.41 -2.74 -1.72
C ALA A 114 -15.10 -4.23 -1.74
N MET A 115 -15.53 -4.93 -0.69
CA MET A 115 -15.43 -6.39 -0.61
C MET A 115 -16.62 -7.09 -1.27
N ARG A 116 -17.77 -6.41 -1.35
CA ARG A 116 -18.99 -6.92 -1.96
C ARG A 116 -19.32 -6.17 -3.25
N ALA A 117 -19.97 -6.87 -4.17
CA ALA A 117 -20.49 -6.27 -5.39
C ALA A 117 -21.69 -5.35 -5.08
N PRO A 118 -21.97 -4.34 -5.92
CA PRO A 118 -23.04 -3.36 -5.67
C PRO A 118 -24.44 -3.98 -5.52
N GLU A 119 -24.69 -5.13 -6.13
CA GLU A 119 -25.99 -5.81 -6.09
C GLU A 119 -26.18 -6.71 -4.85
N GLU A 120 -25.12 -6.95 -4.08
CA GLU A 120 -25.19 -7.83 -2.92
C GLU A 120 -25.84 -7.15 -1.71
N ILE A 121 -26.59 -7.92 -0.92
CA ILE A 121 -27.16 -7.45 0.34
C ILE A 121 -26.01 -7.06 1.28
N GLY A 122 -26.04 -5.81 1.73
CA GLY A 122 -24.98 -5.25 2.57
C GLY A 122 -23.70 -4.95 1.79
N ALA A 123 -23.81 -4.57 0.51
CA ALA A 123 -22.72 -3.97 -0.25
C ALA A 123 -22.07 -2.80 0.51
N ASP A 124 -20.74 -2.76 0.54
CA ASP A 124 -19.95 -1.83 1.35
C ASP A 124 -19.39 -0.65 0.55
N GLY A 125 -19.45 -0.68 -0.78
CA GLY A 125 -18.79 0.30 -1.65
C GLY A 125 -19.23 1.75 -1.46
N LEU A 126 -20.54 2.02 -1.42
CA LEU A 126 -21.04 3.39 -1.22
C LEU A 126 -20.69 3.93 0.17
N ARG A 127 -20.75 3.06 1.20
CA ARG A 127 -20.35 3.44 2.56
C ARG A 127 -18.86 3.76 2.62
N ASN A 128 -18.00 2.92 2.07
CA ASN A 128 -16.56 3.13 2.05
C ASN A 128 -16.19 4.40 1.27
N LEU A 129 -16.83 4.64 0.12
CA LEU A 129 -16.64 5.87 -0.66
C LEU A 129 -17.07 7.11 0.12
N ARG A 130 -18.24 7.08 0.76
CA ARG A 130 -18.72 8.18 1.60
C ARG A 130 -17.73 8.49 2.72
N SER A 131 -17.23 7.47 3.41
CA SER A 131 -16.24 7.62 4.48
C SER A 131 -14.89 8.14 3.96
N ALA A 132 -14.49 7.75 2.76
CA ALA A 132 -13.33 8.32 2.08
C ALA A 132 -13.51 9.80 1.76
N ILE A 133 -14.70 10.23 1.30
CA ILE A 133 -15.02 11.65 1.06
C ILE A 133 -14.97 12.45 2.35
N LEU A 134 -15.56 11.96 3.44
CA LEU A 134 -15.48 12.61 4.74
C LEU A 134 -14.02 12.76 5.22
N CYS A 135 -13.19 11.73 5.01
CA CYS A 135 -11.76 11.81 5.29
C CYS A 135 -11.07 12.86 4.42
N ALA A 136 -11.34 12.90 3.12
CA ALA A 136 -10.74 13.85 2.20
C ALA A 136 -11.11 15.32 2.52
N LEU A 137 -12.30 15.54 3.09
CA LEU A 137 -12.78 16.87 3.51
C LEU A 137 -12.31 17.29 4.90
N SER A 138 -11.88 16.36 5.75
CA SER A 138 -11.50 16.68 7.12
C SER A 138 -10.17 17.43 7.15
N PRO A 139 -10.10 18.62 7.77
CA PRO A 139 -8.83 19.34 7.92
C PRO A 139 -7.84 18.57 8.80
N HIS A 140 -8.34 17.67 9.66
CA HIS A 140 -7.49 16.81 10.48
C HIS A 140 -6.82 15.68 9.70
N SER A 141 -7.18 15.47 8.43
CA SER A 141 -6.53 14.49 7.54
C SER A 141 -5.25 15.01 6.90
N ALA A 142 -5.00 16.32 6.98
CA ALA A 142 -3.81 16.94 6.40
C ALA A 142 -2.51 16.37 7.01
N HIS A 143 -1.46 16.30 6.20
CA HIS A 143 -0.12 15.81 6.54
C HIS A 143 -0.04 14.34 7.00
N ARG A 144 -1.09 13.53 6.77
CA ARG A 144 -1.09 12.10 7.12
C ARG A 144 -0.66 11.17 5.98
N GLY A 145 -0.30 11.73 4.84
CA GLY A 145 0.12 10.98 3.66
C GLY A 145 -1.05 10.23 3.03
N VAL A 146 -0.77 9.02 2.55
CA VAL A 146 -1.79 8.17 1.93
C VAL A 146 -2.48 7.32 2.99
N MET A 147 -3.80 7.31 2.96
CA MET A 147 -4.63 6.53 3.88
C MET A 147 -5.50 5.53 3.13
N VAL A 148 -5.75 4.39 3.75
CA VAL A 148 -6.75 3.42 3.32
C VAL A 148 -7.97 3.57 4.20
N VAL A 149 -9.15 3.76 3.60
CA VAL A 149 -10.42 3.87 4.32
C VAL A 149 -11.35 2.76 3.90
N MET A 150 -11.65 1.85 4.82
CA MET A 150 -12.47 0.66 4.62
C MET A 150 -13.29 0.41 5.88
N ASN A 151 -14.56 0.05 5.74
CA ASN A 151 -15.42 -0.32 6.87
C ASN A 151 -15.46 0.73 8.01
N ASP A 152 -15.52 2.01 7.66
CA ASP A 152 -15.41 3.17 8.57
C ASP A 152 -14.12 3.23 9.41
N THR A 153 -13.09 2.47 9.03
CA THR A 153 -11.78 2.47 9.68
C THR A 153 -10.74 3.13 8.79
N ILE A 154 -9.89 3.94 9.41
CA ILE A 154 -8.80 4.67 8.74
C ILE A 154 -7.48 4.00 9.09
N HIS A 155 -6.76 3.59 8.05
CA HIS A 155 -5.45 2.95 8.14
C HIS A 155 -4.40 3.82 7.44
N LEU A 156 -3.20 3.94 8.02
CA LEU A 156 -2.06 4.50 7.30
C LEU A 156 -1.57 3.48 6.26
N ALA A 157 -1.22 3.92 5.06
CA ALA A 157 -0.76 3.04 3.98
C ALA A 157 0.39 2.10 4.40
N ARG A 158 1.36 2.61 5.16
CA ARG A 158 2.48 1.80 5.69
C ARG A 158 2.05 0.66 6.60
N TRP A 159 0.91 0.76 7.27
CA TRP A 159 0.40 -0.26 8.20
C TRP A 159 -0.80 -1.05 7.69
N ALA A 160 -1.52 -0.53 6.69
CA ALA A 160 -2.71 -1.18 6.13
C ALA A 160 -2.39 -2.58 5.58
N ARG A 161 -3.22 -3.57 5.92
CA ARG A 161 -3.11 -4.93 5.38
C ARG A 161 -4.49 -5.53 5.13
N LYS A 162 -4.66 -6.28 4.04
CA LYS A 162 -5.81 -7.16 3.83
C LYS A 162 -5.60 -8.47 4.60
N SER A 163 -6.27 -8.61 5.74
CA SER A 163 -6.20 -9.76 6.65
C SER A 163 -7.21 -10.86 6.33
N HIS A 164 -8.28 -10.55 5.59
CA HIS A 164 -9.33 -11.51 5.25
C HIS A 164 -9.68 -11.49 3.77
N SER A 165 -9.93 -12.67 3.18
CA SER A 165 -10.24 -12.82 1.76
C SER A 165 -11.67 -12.40 1.39
N LEU A 166 -12.65 -12.61 2.28
CA LEU A 166 -14.09 -12.41 1.99
C LEU A 166 -14.88 -11.44 2.90
N MET A 167 -14.48 -11.21 4.15
CA MET A 167 -15.26 -10.36 5.08
C MET A 167 -15.19 -8.88 4.68
N VAL A 168 -16.22 -8.11 5.02
CA VAL A 168 -16.20 -6.65 4.86
C VAL A 168 -15.17 -5.97 5.78
N ASP A 169 -14.88 -6.58 6.93
CA ASP A 169 -13.84 -6.17 7.87
C ASP A 169 -12.50 -6.84 7.51
N SER A 170 -12.09 -6.69 6.24
CA SER A 170 -10.91 -7.37 5.70
C SER A 170 -9.62 -6.60 5.85
N PHE A 171 -9.66 -5.31 6.20
CA PHE A 171 -8.46 -4.49 6.35
C PHE A 171 -8.14 -4.26 7.82
N CYS A 172 -6.88 -4.49 8.20
CA CYS A 172 -6.34 -4.18 9.51
C CYS A 172 -5.10 -3.28 9.40
N SER A 173 -4.54 -2.94 10.55
CA SER A 173 -3.22 -2.31 10.64
C SER A 173 -2.35 -3.08 11.61
N ASP A 174 -1.08 -3.26 11.25
CA ASP A 174 -0.08 -3.84 12.14
C ASP A 174 0.04 -2.93 13.38
N GLY A 175 -0.43 -3.42 14.54
CA GLY A 175 -0.74 -2.61 15.72
C GLY A 175 -2.25 -2.36 15.90
N LYS A 176 -2.76 -1.19 15.49
CA LYS A 176 -4.18 -0.77 15.63
C LYS A 176 -4.62 0.19 14.53
N SER A 177 -5.93 0.33 14.35
CA SER A 177 -6.51 1.38 13.50
C SER A 177 -6.07 2.77 13.95
N TYR A 178 -5.92 3.66 12.97
CA TYR A 178 -5.32 4.98 13.18
C TYR A 178 -6.39 6.06 13.39
N GLY A 179 -7.59 5.82 12.88
CA GLY A 179 -8.78 6.59 13.12
C GLY A 179 -10.02 5.83 12.68
N VAL A 180 -11.18 6.44 12.88
CA VAL A 180 -12.49 5.91 12.51
C VAL A 180 -13.40 7.02 11.98
N ILE A 181 -14.43 6.64 11.25
CA ILE A 181 -15.58 7.49 10.96
C ILE A 181 -16.68 7.09 11.94
N ALA A 182 -16.99 7.98 12.89
CA ALA A 182 -18.02 7.76 13.90
C ALA A 182 -19.09 8.84 13.76
N GLU A 183 -20.35 8.42 13.55
CA GLU A 183 -21.49 9.35 13.39
C GLU A 183 -21.25 10.44 12.33
N GLY A 184 -20.60 10.07 11.22
CA GLY A 184 -20.26 11.00 10.13
C GLY A 184 -19.07 11.93 10.41
N LYS A 185 -18.36 11.74 11.53
CA LYS A 185 -17.17 12.52 11.89
C LYS A 185 -15.90 11.69 11.79
N VAL A 186 -14.85 12.31 11.27
CA VAL A 186 -13.51 11.73 11.20
C VAL A 186 -12.82 11.92 12.54
N VAL A 187 -12.44 10.82 13.19
CA VAL A 187 -11.77 10.82 14.49
C VAL A 187 -10.42 10.11 14.36
N TYR A 188 -9.33 10.82 14.64
CA TYR A 188 -7.98 10.25 14.67
C TYR A 188 -7.53 10.03 16.11
N PHE A 189 -6.86 8.90 16.37
CA PHE A 189 -6.34 8.57 17.70
C PHE A 189 -4.91 9.06 17.93
N TYR A 190 -4.20 9.40 16.85
CA TYR A 190 -2.76 9.73 16.88
C TYR A 190 -2.45 10.97 16.04
N PRO A 191 -1.36 11.71 16.34
CA PRO A 191 -0.88 12.82 15.51
C PRO A 191 -0.22 12.30 14.21
N PRO A 192 -0.20 13.09 13.12
CA PRO A 192 0.40 12.68 11.84
C PRO A 192 1.81 12.07 12.02
N PRO A 193 2.10 10.92 11.40
CA PRO A 193 3.37 10.24 11.61
C PRO A 193 4.51 10.94 10.87
N PRO A 194 5.78 10.74 11.27
CA PRO A 194 6.91 11.14 10.46
C PRO A 194 6.89 10.42 9.10
N LYS A 195 7.32 11.12 8.06
CA LYS A 195 7.30 10.62 6.69
C LYS A 195 8.63 10.88 5.99
N MET A 196 9.12 9.86 5.30
CA MET A 196 10.15 9.97 4.27
C MET A 196 9.45 9.87 2.91
N VAL A 197 9.61 10.90 2.09
CA VAL A 197 9.13 10.89 0.70
C VAL A 197 10.33 10.64 -0.21
N LEU A 198 10.17 9.71 -1.14
CA LEU A 198 11.15 9.41 -2.18
C LEU A 198 10.81 10.20 -3.45
N PRO A 199 11.81 10.57 -4.26
CA PRO A 199 11.55 11.01 -5.63
C PRO A 199 10.99 9.85 -6.46
N PHE A 200 10.27 10.19 -7.55
CA PHE A 200 9.85 9.18 -8.52
C PHE A 200 11.09 8.48 -9.11
N PRO A 201 11.11 7.14 -9.17
CA PRO A 201 12.22 6.39 -9.74
C PRO A 201 12.39 6.73 -11.23
N TYR A 202 13.64 6.92 -11.66
CA TYR A 202 13.97 7.15 -13.06
C TYR A 202 14.12 5.84 -13.85
N ASP A 203 14.38 4.71 -13.17
CA ASP A 203 14.42 3.37 -13.74
C ASP A 203 13.33 2.48 -13.12
N LEU A 204 12.30 2.18 -13.90
CA LEU A 204 11.18 1.34 -13.47
C LEU A 204 11.45 -0.16 -13.70
N ASN A 205 12.52 -0.51 -14.41
CA ASN A 205 12.80 -1.89 -14.83
C ASN A 205 13.49 -2.73 -13.75
N LYS A 206 13.67 -2.19 -12.54
CA LYS A 206 14.28 -2.93 -11.43
C LYS A 206 13.49 -4.17 -11.07
N LYS A 207 14.18 -5.31 -11.01
CA LYS A 207 13.60 -6.61 -10.67
C LYS A 207 13.88 -6.92 -9.20
N VAL A 208 12.91 -6.65 -8.34
CA VAL A 208 12.97 -7.05 -6.93
C VAL A 208 12.10 -8.27 -6.70
N PHE A 209 12.75 -9.41 -6.43
CA PHE A 209 12.08 -10.66 -6.17
C PHE A 209 11.69 -10.78 -4.70
N LEU A 210 10.47 -11.28 -4.45
CA LEU A 210 9.99 -11.64 -3.13
C LEU A 210 9.93 -13.16 -3.03
N TRP A 211 10.76 -13.74 -2.17
CA TRP A 211 10.81 -15.17 -1.91
C TRP A 211 10.32 -15.47 -0.50
N GLU A 212 9.33 -16.35 -0.36
CA GLU A 212 8.91 -16.84 0.96
C GLU A 212 9.64 -18.12 1.34
N GLN A 213 10.20 -18.14 2.56
CA GLN A 213 10.73 -19.35 3.17
C GLN A 213 9.58 -20.27 3.60
N VAL A 214 9.68 -21.54 3.18
CA VAL A 214 8.77 -22.61 3.59
C VAL A 214 9.59 -23.78 4.14
N LEU A 215 8.97 -24.61 4.99
CA LEU A 215 9.63 -25.78 5.56
C LEU A 215 10.10 -26.72 4.45
N ASP A 216 11.40 -27.05 4.46
CA ASP A 216 12.07 -27.85 3.42
C ASP A 216 11.87 -27.30 1.99
N GLY A 217 11.76 -25.97 1.85
CA GLY A 217 11.61 -25.30 0.57
C GLY A 217 12.86 -25.39 -0.32
N ASP A 218 12.62 -25.39 -1.63
CA ASP A 218 13.68 -25.37 -2.63
C ASP A 218 14.45 -24.04 -2.60
N VAL A 219 15.78 -24.13 -2.60
CA VAL A 219 16.72 -23.00 -2.54
C VAL A 219 17.38 -22.71 -3.89
N GLY A 220 17.15 -23.55 -4.91
CA GLY A 220 17.69 -23.36 -6.27
C GLY A 220 17.23 -22.07 -6.93
N ILE A 221 16.12 -21.49 -6.45
CA ILE A 221 15.66 -20.16 -6.86
C ILE A 221 16.72 -19.07 -6.64
N LEU A 222 17.61 -19.22 -5.67
CA LEU A 222 18.66 -18.24 -5.37
C LEU A 222 19.67 -18.09 -6.50
N GLU A 223 19.92 -19.14 -7.30
CA GLU A 223 20.80 -19.05 -8.47
C GLU A 223 20.20 -18.15 -9.56
N TRP A 224 18.89 -18.26 -9.78
CA TRP A 224 18.17 -17.38 -10.71
C TRP A 224 18.14 -15.94 -10.17
N VAL A 225 17.87 -15.76 -8.88
CA VAL A 225 17.87 -14.43 -8.23
C VAL A 225 19.23 -13.76 -8.37
N GLU A 226 20.32 -14.47 -8.10
CA GLU A 226 21.69 -13.96 -8.22
C GLU A 226 22.00 -13.45 -9.63
N ARG A 227 21.44 -14.10 -10.65
CA ARG A 227 21.71 -13.80 -12.06
C ARG A 227 20.82 -12.70 -12.63
N ASP A 228 19.53 -12.71 -12.30
CA ASP A 228 18.49 -12.00 -13.06
C ASP A 228 17.74 -10.91 -12.28
N CYS A 229 17.99 -10.77 -10.96
CA CYS A 229 17.32 -9.77 -10.11
C CYS A 229 18.27 -8.65 -9.66
N ASP A 230 17.72 -7.48 -9.38
CA ASP A 230 18.43 -6.32 -8.81
C ASP A 230 18.34 -6.26 -7.27
N GLY A 231 17.40 -6.99 -6.68
CA GLY A 231 17.20 -7.04 -5.23
C GLY A 231 16.38 -8.27 -4.81
N LEU A 232 16.61 -8.70 -3.58
CA LEU A 232 15.90 -9.83 -2.97
C LEU A 232 15.24 -9.41 -1.66
N VAL A 233 13.96 -9.69 -1.52
CA VAL A 233 13.26 -9.68 -0.25
C VAL A 233 12.88 -11.11 0.12
N ILE A 234 13.24 -11.53 1.33
CA ILE A 234 12.90 -12.84 1.86
C ILE A 234 11.83 -12.68 2.94
N SER A 235 10.71 -13.37 2.79
CA SER A 235 9.72 -13.56 3.84
C SER A 235 10.17 -14.76 4.70
N GLY A 236 10.92 -14.49 5.76
CA GLY A 236 11.62 -15.47 6.60
C GLY A 236 10.75 -16.07 7.72
N PHE A 237 11.22 -17.15 8.32
CA PHE A 237 10.57 -17.79 9.47
C PHE A 237 10.62 -16.93 10.73
N GLY A 238 9.61 -17.05 11.59
CA GLY A 238 9.65 -16.51 12.96
C GLY A 238 9.99 -15.03 12.99
N ALA A 239 11.13 -14.66 13.57
CA ALA A 239 11.57 -13.28 13.68
C ALA A 239 12.49 -12.85 12.51
N GLY A 240 12.35 -13.45 11.32
CA GLY A 240 13.17 -13.16 10.15
C GLY A 240 14.39 -14.08 10.02
N HIS A 241 14.18 -15.39 10.09
CA HIS A 241 15.24 -16.39 9.91
C HIS A 241 15.07 -17.15 8.59
N ILE A 242 16.14 -17.77 8.11
CA ILE A 242 16.12 -18.62 6.91
C ILE A 242 16.65 -20.01 7.21
N SER A 243 16.36 -20.97 6.34
CA SER A 243 16.90 -22.33 6.47
C SER A 243 18.43 -22.35 6.31
N LEU A 244 19.08 -23.37 6.87
CA LEU A 244 20.54 -23.58 6.72
C LEU A 244 20.93 -23.67 5.24
N ARG A 245 20.19 -24.45 4.44
CA ARG A 245 20.43 -24.59 2.99
C ARG A 245 20.34 -23.25 2.25
N ALA A 246 19.34 -22.42 2.59
CA ALA A 246 19.22 -21.09 2.00
C ALA A 246 20.40 -20.21 2.41
N SER A 247 20.77 -20.25 3.70
CA SER A 247 21.88 -19.51 4.26
C SER A 247 23.23 -19.83 3.61
N ASP A 248 23.48 -21.11 3.30
CA ASP A 248 24.70 -21.60 2.64
C ASP A 248 24.88 -21.02 1.22
N LEU A 249 23.80 -20.74 0.51
CA LEU A 249 23.83 -20.22 -0.87
C LEU A 249 23.71 -18.69 -0.93
N LEU A 250 23.30 -18.05 0.16
CA LEU A 250 22.96 -16.63 0.17
C LEU A 250 24.18 -15.71 0.00
N ASP A 251 25.38 -16.16 0.35
CA ASP A 251 26.61 -15.33 0.32
C ASP A 251 26.88 -14.74 -1.08
N LYS A 252 26.67 -15.53 -2.14
CA LYS A 252 26.85 -15.07 -3.52
C LYS A 252 25.83 -14.00 -3.90
N VAL A 253 24.61 -14.12 -3.39
CA VAL A 253 23.52 -13.15 -3.63
C VAL A 253 23.83 -11.84 -2.92
N ILE A 254 24.23 -11.90 -1.65
CA ILE A 254 24.51 -10.71 -0.82
C ILE A 254 25.65 -9.86 -1.40
N GLN A 255 26.66 -10.50 -2.00
CA GLN A 255 27.78 -9.82 -2.63
C GLN A 255 27.39 -9.04 -3.89
N LYS A 256 26.28 -9.39 -4.55
CA LYS A 256 25.85 -8.78 -5.81
C LYS A 256 24.70 -7.80 -5.66
N ILE A 257 23.72 -8.15 -4.83
CA ILE A 257 22.47 -7.39 -4.71
C ILE A 257 22.07 -7.16 -3.25
N PRO A 258 21.30 -6.10 -2.94
CA PRO A 258 20.69 -5.94 -1.63
C PRO A 258 19.73 -7.09 -1.31
N VAL A 259 19.89 -7.62 -0.10
CA VAL A 259 19.00 -8.64 0.48
C VAL A 259 18.34 -8.05 1.72
N ILE A 260 17.00 -8.10 1.74
CA ILE A 260 16.18 -7.72 2.89
C ILE A 260 15.52 -8.99 3.43
N VAL A 261 15.58 -9.24 4.72
CA VAL A 261 14.81 -10.32 5.37
C VAL A 261 13.72 -9.69 6.21
N CYS A 262 12.47 -10.02 5.89
CA CYS A 262 11.28 -9.70 6.67
C CYS A 262 10.78 -10.96 7.37
N THR A 263 9.80 -10.82 8.25
CA THR A 263 9.06 -11.98 8.76
C THR A 263 7.91 -12.37 7.85
N ARG A 264 7.65 -13.67 7.71
CA ARG A 264 6.43 -14.24 7.12
C ARG A 264 5.29 -14.39 8.13
N THR A 265 5.55 -14.15 9.41
CA THR A 265 4.48 -14.07 10.42
C THR A 265 3.55 -12.94 10.05
N THR A 266 2.28 -13.09 10.43
CA THR A 266 1.30 -12.05 10.16
C THR A 266 1.72 -10.75 10.86
N ASP A 267 2.03 -10.77 12.14
CA ASP A 267 2.42 -9.57 12.89
C ASP A 267 3.77 -9.75 13.59
N GLY A 268 4.33 -8.63 14.04
CA GLY A 268 5.59 -8.53 14.76
C GLY A 268 6.79 -8.12 13.89
N PRO A 269 7.88 -7.65 14.52
CA PRO A 269 9.08 -7.26 13.81
C PRO A 269 10.02 -8.43 13.57
N THR A 270 10.98 -8.24 12.67
CA THR A 270 12.21 -9.03 12.69
C THR A 270 13.03 -8.79 13.97
N ALA A 271 13.72 -9.82 14.47
CA ALA A 271 14.70 -9.67 15.54
C ALA A 271 16.01 -9.06 15.01
N TYR A 272 16.86 -8.59 15.93
CA TYR A 272 18.20 -8.08 15.62
C TYR A 272 19.33 -8.71 16.44
N HIS A 273 19.04 -9.23 17.64
CA HIS A 273 20.07 -9.60 18.64
C HIS A 273 19.73 -10.85 19.47
N THR A 274 18.82 -11.71 19.01
CA THR A 274 18.30 -12.83 19.82
C THR A 274 19.03 -14.15 19.52
N TYR A 275 19.18 -14.52 18.25
CA TYR A 275 19.73 -15.80 17.81
C TYR A 275 20.95 -15.64 16.90
N GLY A 276 22.00 -16.42 17.19
CA GLY A 276 23.29 -16.39 16.49
C GLY A 276 23.63 -17.63 15.67
N TYR A 277 22.68 -18.55 15.46
CA TYR A 277 22.92 -19.71 14.59
C TYR A 277 22.94 -19.29 13.11
N LYS A 278 23.57 -20.10 12.25
CA LYS A 278 23.65 -19.80 10.82
C LYS A 278 22.26 -19.70 10.18
N GLY A 279 21.97 -18.56 9.54
CA GLY A 279 20.64 -18.23 8.99
C GLY A 279 19.71 -17.50 9.98
N ALA A 280 20.14 -17.25 11.21
CA ALA A 280 19.47 -16.33 12.13
C ALA A 280 19.87 -14.88 11.88
N GLU A 281 19.14 -13.94 12.48
CA GLU A 281 19.31 -12.51 12.27
C GLU A 281 20.72 -11.99 12.60
N ILE A 282 21.38 -12.45 13.67
CA ILE A 282 22.73 -11.95 14.03
C ILE A 282 23.73 -12.36 12.94
N ASP A 283 23.64 -13.61 12.46
CA ASP A 283 24.46 -14.13 11.36
C ASP A 283 24.16 -13.40 10.04
N LEU A 284 22.89 -13.17 9.72
CA LEU A 284 22.48 -12.48 8.50
C LEU A 284 22.93 -11.01 8.50
N ILE A 285 22.75 -10.30 9.60
CA ILE A 285 23.19 -8.91 9.77
C ILE A 285 24.70 -8.80 9.62
N ALA A 286 25.46 -9.71 10.26
CA ALA A 286 26.93 -9.73 10.15
C ALA A 286 27.42 -9.91 8.70
N ARG A 287 26.62 -10.59 7.86
CA ARG A 287 26.90 -10.76 6.43
C ARG A 287 26.39 -9.63 5.53
N GLY A 288 25.72 -8.62 6.09
CA GLY A 288 25.27 -7.43 5.33
C GLY A 288 23.84 -7.52 4.78
N VAL A 289 23.03 -8.45 5.30
CA VAL A 289 21.58 -8.49 5.10
C VAL A 289 20.94 -7.38 5.93
N CYS A 290 19.92 -6.71 5.38
CA CYS A 290 19.12 -5.77 6.15
C CYS A 290 17.86 -6.46 6.68
N MET A 291 17.56 -6.29 7.96
CA MET A 291 16.31 -6.77 8.54
C MET A 291 15.19 -5.75 8.28
N GLY A 292 14.00 -6.23 7.92
CA GLY A 292 12.85 -5.41 7.51
C GLY A 292 12.08 -4.74 8.66
N GLY A 293 12.42 -5.06 9.91
CA GLY A 293 11.72 -4.54 11.08
C GLY A 293 10.25 -4.94 11.05
N TYR A 294 9.36 -3.96 11.19
CA TYR A 294 7.90 -4.13 11.12
C TYR A 294 7.32 -4.12 9.70
N LEU A 295 8.14 -3.87 8.68
CA LEU A 295 7.62 -3.79 7.32
C LEU A 295 7.31 -5.20 6.79
N SER A 296 6.11 -5.38 6.23
CA SER A 296 5.76 -6.64 5.57
C SER A 296 6.65 -6.89 4.34
N ALA A 297 6.87 -8.15 4.00
CA ALA A 297 7.74 -8.51 2.87
C ALA A 297 7.24 -7.91 1.53
N ARG A 298 5.92 -7.78 1.34
CA ARG A 298 5.33 -7.12 0.15
C ARG A 298 5.69 -5.64 0.07
N LYS A 299 5.57 -4.92 1.18
CA LYS A 299 5.92 -3.49 1.25
C LYS A 299 7.43 -3.27 1.18
N ALA A 300 8.22 -4.13 1.81
CA ALA A 300 9.68 -4.11 1.68
C ALA A 300 10.12 -4.30 0.23
N ARG A 301 9.43 -5.16 -0.55
CA ARG A 301 9.69 -5.33 -1.99
C ARG A 301 9.47 -4.03 -2.77
N ILE A 302 8.36 -3.34 -2.52
CA ILE A 302 8.01 -2.06 -3.16
C ILE A 302 9.00 -0.97 -2.77
N LEU A 303 9.35 -0.86 -1.49
CA LEU A 303 10.33 0.11 -1.00
C LEU A 303 11.70 -0.12 -1.63
N LEU A 304 12.17 -1.37 -1.66
CA LEU A 304 13.45 -1.70 -2.28
C LEU A 304 13.44 -1.42 -3.78
N TRP A 305 12.34 -1.71 -4.47
CA TRP A 305 12.17 -1.35 -5.89
C TRP A 305 12.28 0.16 -6.11
N ALA A 306 11.59 0.96 -5.29
CA ALA A 306 11.64 2.42 -5.37
C ALA A 306 13.04 3.00 -5.09
N ILE A 307 13.75 2.43 -4.11
CA ILE A 307 15.13 2.80 -3.76
C ILE A 307 16.07 2.51 -4.93
N LEU A 308 16.04 1.28 -5.45
CA LEU A 308 16.92 0.87 -6.56
C LEU A 308 16.62 1.62 -7.86
N GLY A 309 15.34 1.92 -8.13
CA GLY A 309 14.93 2.71 -9.29
C GLY A 309 15.38 4.17 -9.22
N ASN A 310 15.83 4.63 -8.06
CA ASN A 310 16.46 5.93 -7.82
C ASN A 310 17.99 5.84 -7.70
N GLY A 311 18.60 4.68 -7.96
CA GLY A 311 20.05 4.49 -7.80
C GLY A 311 20.53 4.56 -6.35
N LEU A 312 19.61 4.44 -5.39
CA LEU A 312 19.92 4.48 -3.95
C LEU A 312 20.27 3.08 -3.43
N GLY A 313 20.91 3.04 -2.25
CA GLY A 313 21.39 1.80 -1.63
C GLY A 313 20.60 1.37 -0.39
N LYS A 314 21.10 0.32 0.28
CA LYS A 314 20.52 -0.25 1.52
C LYS A 314 20.39 0.77 2.66
N ASP A 315 21.20 1.83 2.67
CA ASP A 315 21.13 2.86 3.71
C ASP A 315 19.84 3.68 3.65
N SER A 316 19.31 3.95 2.45
CA SER A 316 18.01 4.59 2.29
C SER A 316 16.87 3.71 2.79
N PHE A 317 17.02 2.38 2.70
CA PHE A 317 16.06 1.44 3.27
C PHE A 317 16.06 1.54 4.80
N LYS A 318 17.25 1.55 5.42
CA LYS A 318 17.39 1.72 6.87
C LYS A 318 16.84 3.07 7.36
N GLN A 319 17.12 4.15 6.63
CA GLN A 319 16.56 5.47 6.92
C GLN A 319 15.03 5.47 6.88
N TYR A 320 14.43 4.79 5.90
CA TYR A 320 12.98 4.65 5.85
C TYR A 320 12.45 3.90 7.08
N LEU A 321 13.10 2.80 7.50
CA LEU A 321 12.69 2.04 8.69
C LEU A 321 12.70 2.90 9.97
N GLN A 322 13.64 3.83 10.10
CA GLN A 322 13.69 4.77 11.23
C GLN A 322 12.45 5.68 11.29
N THR A 323 11.73 5.87 10.17
CA THR A 323 10.47 6.64 10.16
C THR A 323 9.26 5.82 10.58
N LEU A 324 9.37 4.49 10.69
CA LEU A 324 8.24 3.63 11.07
C LEU A 324 7.91 3.74 12.56
N THR A 325 8.89 4.02 13.41
CA THR A 325 8.73 4.05 14.86
C THR A 325 9.38 5.29 15.44
N ILE A 326 8.79 5.85 16.51
CA ILE A 326 9.38 6.96 17.26
C ILE A 326 10.07 6.33 18.47
N GLY A 327 11.41 6.27 18.47
CA GLY A 327 12.20 5.74 19.60
C GLY A 327 13.24 4.66 19.28
N SER A 328 13.62 4.49 18.01
CA SER A 328 14.73 3.62 17.57
C SER A 328 16.09 4.31 17.62
#